data_AF-A0A8J6YQY4-F1
#
_entry.id   AF-A0A8J6YQY4-F1
#
_cell.length_a   1.000
_cell.length_b   1.000
_cell.length_c   1.000
_cell.angle_alpha   90.00
_cell.angle_beta   90.00
_cell.angle_gamma   90.00
#
_symmetry.space_group_name_H-M   'P 1'
#
loop_
_entity.id
_entity.type
_entity.pdbx_description
1 polymer ?
#
loop_
_entity_poly.entity_id
_entity_poly.type
_entity_poly.pdbx_seq_one_letter_code
_entity_poly.pdbx_strand_id
1 'polypeptide(L)'
;MRYLQIQGRNRIEGVVSVQGAKNSAVALLPAALLADGEVLLHHIPQIRDVEVIFSIFRQLGVRFTREGRGSVRIDPTGMNGKREIPGKWAKQYRASYYFIGSLIGRLGSLLIGLPGGDDFGERPIDQHLKGFKAMGMRIVRSRDGLYLQAEKVKGAKITFDVITSGATV
;
A
#
# COMPACT_ATOMS: atom_id res chain seq x y z
N MET A 1 8.15 -18.93 -19.37
CA MET A 1 7.08 -17.96 -19.70
C MET A 1 5.74 -18.68 -19.59
N ARG A 2 4.72 -18.10 -18.95
CA ARG A 2 3.36 -18.67 -18.92
C ARG A 2 2.53 -18.00 -20.00
N TYR A 3 1.68 -18.76 -20.69
CA TYR A 3 0.74 -18.24 -21.68
C TYR A 3 -0.65 -18.80 -21.42
N LEU A 4 -1.68 -18.09 -21.87
CA LEU A 4 -3.06 -18.56 -21.90
C LEU A 4 -3.40 -18.88 -23.36
N GLN A 5 -3.74 -20.14 -23.65
CA GLN A 5 -4.26 -20.52 -24.97
C GLN A 5 -5.79 -20.47 -24.91
N ILE A 6 -6.40 -19.63 -25.75
CA ILE A 6 -7.85 -19.47 -25.81
C ILE A 6 -8.35 -20.09 -27.12
N GLN A 7 -9.29 -21.03 -27.01
CA GLN A 7 -10.05 -21.53 -28.16
C GLN A 7 -11.35 -20.73 -28.27
N GLY A 8 -11.47 -19.95 -29.34
CA GLY A 8 -12.61 -19.06 -29.58
C GLY A 8 -13.89 -19.79 -30.00
N ARG A 9 -14.90 -19.00 -30.43
CA ARG A 9 -16.21 -19.46 -30.94
C ARG A 9 -17.13 -20.12 -29.90
N ASN A 10 -16.87 -19.93 -28.62
CA ASN A 10 -17.73 -20.37 -27.53
C ASN A 10 -18.57 -19.21 -26.99
N ARG A 11 -19.90 -19.38 -26.91
CA ARG A 11 -20.78 -18.43 -26.20
C ARG A 11 -20.51 -18.56 -24.70
N ILE A 12 -20.29 -17.42 -24.01
CA ILE A 12 -20.09 -17.41 -22.56
C ILE A 12 -21.47 -17.37 -21.90
N GLU A 13 -21.78 -18.41 -21.12
CA GLU A 13 -23.00 -18.52 -20.32
C GLU A 13 -22.66 -19.11 -18.95
N GLY A 14 -23.22 -18.53 -17.88
CA GLY A 14 -23.02 -19.01 -16.52
C GLY A 14 -23.02 -17.88 -15.50
N VAL A 15 -22.66 -18.25 -14.27
CA VAL A 15 -22.57 -17.33 -13.12
C VAL A 15 -21.14 -17.34 -12.61
N VAL A 16 -20.60 -16.15 -12.32
CA VAL A 16 -19.27 -15.98 -11.73
C VAL A 16 -19.38 -15.19 -10.43
N SER A 17 -18.59 -15.57 -9.44
CA SER A 17 -18.43 -14.79 -8.21
C SER A 17 -17.38 -13.72 -8.41
N VAL A 18 -17.72 -12.47 -8.10
CA VAL A 18 -16.79 -11.33 -8.20
C VAL A 18 -15.92 -11.29 -6.94
N GLN A 19 -14.60 -11.22 -7.13
CA GLN A 19 -13.66 -11.04 -6.03
C GLN A 19 -13.73 -9.60 -5.50
N GLY A 20 -13.24 -9.37 -4.27
CA GLY A 20 -13.20 -8.01 -3.74
C GLY A 20 -12.30 -7.08 -4.54
N ALA A 21 -12.58 -5.78 -4.40
CA ALA A 21 -11.93 -4.74 -5.17
C ALA A 21 -10.44 -4.62 -4.79
N LYS A 22 -9.56 -4.90 -5.76
CA LYS A 22 -8.11 -4.70 -5.63
C LYS A 22 -7.78 -3.32 -5.03
N ASN A 23 -8.31 -2.26 -5.63
CA ASN A 23 -7.91 -0.88 -5.27
C ASN A 23 -8.36 -0.49 -3.84
N SER A 24 -9.38 -1.15 -3.31
CA SER A 24 -9.77 -1.02 -1.90
C SER A 24 -8.85 -1.84 -1.00
N ALA A 25 -8.58 -3.10 -1.35
CA ALA A 25 -7.72 -3.98 -0.56
C ALA A 25 -6.30 -3.41 -0.39
N VAL A 26 -5.73 -2.85 -1.45
CA VAL A 26 -4.37 -2.29 -1.43
C VAL A 26 -4.23 -1.04 -0.55
N ALA A 27 -5.33 -0.34 -0.27
CA ALA A 27 -5.39 0.79 0.68
C ALA A 27 -5.71 0.33 2.10
N LEU A 28 -6.72 -0.55 2.25
CA LEU A 28 -7.18 -1.05 3.55
C LEU A 28 -6.13 -1.89 4.28
N LEU A 29 -5.33 -2.67 3.54
CA LEU A 29 -4.27 -3.48 4.13
C LEU A 29 -3.24 -2.60 4.88
N PRO A 30 -2.57 -1.61 4.25
CA PRO A 30 -1.72 -0.66 4.98
C PRO A 30 -2.45 0.07 6.11
N ALA A 31 -3.72 0.47 5.92
CA ALA A 31 -4.49 1.18 6.93
C ALA A 31 -4.73 0.35 8.20
N ALA A 32 -4.79 -0.99 8.10
CA ALA A 32 -4.89 -1.88 9.26
C ALA A 32 -3.72 -1.72 10.25
N LEU A 33 -2.58 -1.18 9.82
CA LEU A 33 -1.42 -0.92 10.69
C LEU A 33 -1.63 0.25 11.65
N LEU A 34 -2.67 1.07 11.44
CA LEU A 34 -3.05 2.16 12.34
C LEU A 34 -3.81 1.67 13.57
N ALA A 35 -4.34 0.43 13.56
CA ALA A 35 -5.12 -0.10 14.67
C ALA A 35 -4.23 -0.48 15.88
N ASP A 36 -4.81 -0.38 17.08
CA ASP A 36 -4.18 -0.81 18.33
C ASP A 36 -4.50 -2.27 18.70
N GLY A 37 -5.17 -3.00 17.81
CA GLY A 37 -5.54 -4.40 17.98
C GLY A 37 -5.77 -5.11 16.65
N GLU A 38 -6.33 -6.32 16.71
CA GLU A 38 -6.60 -7.11 15.51
C GLU A 38 -7.63 -6.45 14.60
N VAL A 39 -7.40 -6.56 13.29
CA VAL A 39 -8.31 -6.13 12.22
C VAL A 39 -8.64 -7.33 11.34
N LEU A 40 -9.93 -7.58 11.12
CA LEU A 40 -10.41 -8.58 10.18
C LEU A 40 -10.93 -7.89 8.91
N LEU A 41 -10.28 -8.16 7.78
CA LEU A 41 -10.73 -7.68 6.48
C LEU A 41 -11.32 -8.84 5.67
N HIS A 42 -12.53 -8.64 5.17
CA HIS A 42 -13.21 -9.63 4.33
C HIS A 42 -13.00 -9.36 2.83
N HIS A 43 -13.14 -10.42 2.04
CA HIS A 43 -13.10 -10.37 0.58
C HIS A 43 -11.81 -9.76 -0.01
N ILE A 44 -10.66 -9.99 0.60
CA ILE A 44 -9.36 -9.61 0.04
C ILE A 44 -9.04 -10.50 -1.18
N PRO A 45 -8.79 -9.92 -2.38
CA PRO A 45 -8.49 -10.70 -3.57
C PRO A 45 -7.11 -11.36 -3.49
N GLN A 46 -6.99 -12.56 -4.05
CA GLN A 46 -5.74 -13.34 -4.08
C GLN A 46 -4.93 -12.98 -5.33
N ILE A 47 -4.25 -11.84 -5.28
CA ILE A 47 -3.48 -11.29 -6.40
C ILE A 47 -2.06 -10.90 -5.97
N ARG A 48 -1.17 -10.75 -6.96
CA ARG A 48 0.25 -10.44 -6.73
C ARG A 48 0.47 -9.21 -5.85
N ASP A 49 -0.27 -8.13 -6.05
CA ASP A 49 -0.12 -6.89 -5.28
C ASP A 49 -0.35 -7.12 -3.78
N VAL A 50 -1.35 -7.95 -3.44
CA VAL A 50 -1.66 -8.35 -2.07
C VAL A 50 -0.52 -9.20 -1.48
N GLU A 51 0.10 -10.09 -2.27
CA GLU A 51 1.27 -10.87 -1.82
C GLU A 51 2.48 -9.98 -1.51
N VAL A 52 2.68 -8.91 -2.29
CA VAL A 52 3.75 -7.93 -2.04
C VAL A 52 3.49 -7.21 -0.71
N ILE A 53 2.25 -6.77 -0.45
CA ILE A 53 1.86 -6.16 0.82
C ILE A 53 2.12 -7.11 1.99
N PHE A 54 1.70 -8.37 1.90
CA PHE A 54 1.95 -9.34 2.97
C PHE A 54 3.41 -9.62 3.22
N SER A 55 4.23 -9.57 2.18
CA SER A 55 5.63 -9.84 2.39
C SER A 55 6.36 -8.58 2.97
N ILE A 56 5.79 -7.36 2.80
CA ILE A 56 6.13 -6.16 3.62
C ILE A 56 5.68 -6.36 5.08
N PHE A 57 4.47 -6.85 5.32
CA PHE A 57 3.99 -7.15 6.68
C PHE A 57 4.95 -8.08 7.43
N ARG A 58 5.41 -9.17 6.78
CA ARG A 58 6.43 -10.06 7.36
C ARG A 58 7.71 -9.32 7.72
N GLN A 59 8.17 -8.40 6.86
CA GLN A 59 9.36 -7.60 7.15
C GLN A 59 9.17 -6.70 8.38
N LEU A 60 8.01 -6.08 8.52
CA LEU A 60 7.64 -5.20 9.63
C LEU A 60 7.29 -5.96 10.92
N GLY A 61 7.22 -7.31 10.88
CA GLY A 61 6.84 -8.13 12.03
C GLY A 61 5.33 -8.14 12.31
N VAL A 62 4.51 -7.69 11.36
CA VAL A 62 3.04 -7.74 11.44
C VAL A 62 2.60 -9.20 11.32
N ARG A 63 1.80 -9.68 12.27
CA ARG A 63 1.19 -11.00 12.19
C ARG A 63 -0.05 -10.92 11.31
N PHE A 64 -0.26 -11.93 10.47
CA PHE A 64 -1.51 -12.04 9.72
C PHE A 64 -1.82 -13.51 9.41
N THR A 65 -3.11 -13.82 9.35
CA THR A 65 -3.62 -15.14 9.00
C THR A 65 -4.65 -15.01 7.91
N ARG A 66 -4.51 -15.81 6.86
CA ARG A 66 -5.55 -15.95 5.84
C ARG A 66 -6.58 -16.94 6.35
N GLU A 67 -7.82 -16.49 6.38
CA GLU A 67 -8.99 -17.28 6.72
C GLU A 67 -9.75 -17.65 5.44
N GLY A 68 -10.81 -18.46 5.60
CA GLY A 68 -11.67 -18.83 4.48
C GLY A 68 -12.33 -17.63 3.79
N ARG A 69 -12.73 -17.83 2.53
CA ARG A 69 -13.51 -16.85 1.74
C ARG A 69 -12.81 -15.50 1.50
N GLY A 70 -11.48 -15.51 1.44
CA GLY A 70 -10.69 -14.30 1.22
C GLY A 70 -10.67 -13.36 2.43
N SER A 71 -10.95 -13.86 3.63
CA SER A 71 -10.80 -13.07 4.85
C SER A 71 -9.35 -13.09 5.34
N VAL A 72 -8.89 -11.99 5.90
CA VAL A 72 -7.52 -11.83 6.41
C VAL A 72 -7.58 -11.15 7.76
N ARG A 73 -7.08 -11.84 8.79
CA ARG A 73 -6.87 -11.30 10.13
C ARG A 73 -5.47 -10.71 10.20
N ILE A 74 -5.34 -9.48 10.67
CA ILE A 74 -4.11 -8.71 10.73
C ILE A 74 -3.93 -8.19 12.15
N ASP A 75 -2.75 -8.39 12.71
CA ASP A 75 -2.40 -7.93 14.05
C ASP A 75 -1.10 -7.11 13.98
N PRO A 76 -1.19 -5.77 14.05
CA PRO A 76 -0.04 -4.86 13.98
C PRO A 76 0.64 -4.64 15.34
N THR A 77 0.15 -5.23 16.44
CA THR A 77 0.67 -4.97 17.79
C THR A 77 2.11 -5.47 17.97
N GLY A 78 2.49 -6.52 17.23
CA GLY A 78 3.82 -7.13 17.27
C GLY A 78 4.87 -6.51 16.33
N MET A 79 4.60 -5.34 15.73
CA MET A 79 5.56 -4.72 14.81
C MET A 79 6.94 -4.50 15.45
N ASN A 80 7.98 -4.81 14.69
CA ASN A 80 9.37 -4.81 15.16
C ASN A 80 10.05 -3.43 15.16
N GLY A 81 9.30 -2.36 14.89
CA GLY A 81 9.81 -0.98 14.86
C GLY A 81 10.69 -0.65 13.65
N LYS A 82 10.85 -1.55 12.67
CA LYS A 82 11.58 -1.24 11.43
C LYS A 82 10.91 -0.09 10.70
N ARG A 83 11.74 0.85 10.25
CA ARG A 83 11.31 2.08 9.58
C ARG A 83 11.74 2.09 8.12
N GLU A 84 11.81 0.91 7.49
CA GLU A 84 12.30 0.78 6.13
C GLU A 84 11.42 -0.15 5.31
N ILE A 85 11.02 0.33 4.13
CA ILE A 85 10.42 -0.47 3.05
C ILE A 85 11.38 -0.42 1.85
N PRO A 86 12.17 -1.49 1.62
CA PRO A 86 13.20 -1.49 0.59
C PRO A 86 12.64 -1.34 -0.83
N GLY A 87 13.42 -0.74 -1.73
CA GLY A 87 13.02 -0.50 -3.12
C GLY A 87 12.58 -1.73 -3.91
N LYS A 88 13.06 -2.93 -3.56
CA LYS A 88 12.61 -4.18 -4.22
C LYS A 88 11.10 -4.41 -4.11
N TRP A 89 10.47 -3.88 -3.06
CA TRP A 89 9.03 -3.96 -2.82
C TRP A 89 8.29 -2.82 -3.48
N ALA A 90 8.79 -1.59 -3.30
CA ALA A 90 8.20 -0.39 -3.87
C ALA A 90 8.16 -0.40 -5.40
N LYS A 91 9.17 -1.01 -6.04
CA LYS A 91 9.20 -1.21 -7.50
C LYS A 91 8.18 -2.23 -8.01
N GLN A 92 7.84 -3.24 -7.20
CA GLN A 92 6.87 -4.27 -7.57
C GLN A 92 5.43 -3.85 -7.28
N TYR A 93 5.24 -2.87 -6.41
CA TYR A 93 3.94 -2.40 -5.97
C TYR A 93 3.97 -0.90 -5.79
N ARG A 94 3.43 -0.20 -6.80
CA ARG A 94 3.45 1.25 -6.88
C ARG A 94 2.73 1.92 -5.70
N ALA A 95 1.63 1.34 -5.22
CA ALA A 95 0.87 1.84 -4.07
C ALA A 95 1.53 1.56 -2.71
N SER A 96 2.83 1.26 -2.71
CA SER A 96 3.67 1.21 -1.51
C SER A 96 3.67 2.54 -0.73
N TYR A 97 3.39 3.67 -1.40
CA TYR A 97 3.23 4.97 -0.73
C TYR A 97 2.09 5.01 0.30
N TYR A 98 1.10 4.11 0.27
CA TYR A 98 0.08 4.03 1.32
C TYR A 98 0.67 3.68 2.70
N PHE A 99 1.82 2.98 2.73
CA PHE A 99 2.53 2.75 3.97
C PHE A 99 3.15 4.02 4.57
N ILE A 100 3.35 5.08 3.78
CA ILE A 100 3.79 6.37 4.32
C ILE A 100 2.74 6.91 5.28
N GLY A 101 1.48 6.92 4.85
CA GLY A 101 0.35 7.36 5.67
C GLY A 101 0.17 6.50 6.92
N SER A 102 0.20 5.18 6.77
CA SER A 102 -0.06 4.28 7.90
C SER A 102 1.10 4.12 8.89
N LEU A 103 2.36 4.23 8.45
CA LEU A 103 3.52 4.02 9.31
C LEU A 103 4.05 5.29 9.94
N ILE A 104 3.99 6.46 9.29
CA ILE A 104 4.55 7.68 9.88
C ILE A 104 3.82 8.07 11.17
N GLY A 105 2.50 7.93 11.21
CA GLY A 105 1.72 8.22 12.43
C GLY A 105 2.14 7.35 13.63
N ARG A 106 2.63 6.14 13.37
CA ARG A 106 2.99 5.15 14.40
C ARG A 106 4.47 5.10 14.74
N LEU A 107 5.35 5.34 13.76
CA LEU A 107 6.80 5.21 13.91
C LEU A 107 7.52 6.56 13.93
N GLY A 108 6.88 7.66 13.51
CA GLY A 108 7.46 9.00 13.43
C GLY A 108 8.48 9.21 12.29
N SER A 109 9.01 8.13 11.71
CA SER A 109 9.84 8.19 10.49
C SER A 109 9.77 6.92 9.66
N LEU A 110 10.06 7.06 8.37
CA LEU A 110 10.05 5.98 7.38
C LEU A 110 11.04 6.27 6.24
N LEU A 111 11.88 5.29 5.89
CA LEU A 111 12.62 5.21 4.64
C LEU A 111 11.86 4.30 3.69
N ILE A 112 11.43 4.83 2.54
CA ILE A 112 10.69 4.06 1.54
C ILE A 112 11.37 4.17 0.19
N GLY A 113 11.59 3.04 -0.46
CA GLY A 113 12.08 3.02 -1.83
C GLY A 113 11.13 3.73 -2.78
N LEU A 114 11.68 4.41 -3.81
CA LEU A 114 10.84 5.05 -4.81
C LEU A 114 10.07 3.99 -5.62
N PRO A 115 8.77 4.24 -5.91
CA PRO A 115 8.06 3.41 -6.87
C PRO A 115 8.80 3.45 -8.21
N GLY A 116 8.81 2.31 -8.91
CA GLY A 116 9.41 2.23 -10.24
C GLY A 116 8.64 3.05 -11.29
N GLY A 117 9.18 3.08 -12.50
CA GLY A 117 8.44 3.52 -13.69
C GLY A 117 7.29 2.57 -14.00
N ASP A 118 6.25 3.09 -14.64
CA ASP A 118 5.10 2.33 -15.09
C ASP A 118 5.02 2.49 -16.62
N ASP A 119 4.75 1.41 -17.36
CA ASP A 119 4.75 1.44 -18.84
C ASP A 119 3.59 2.27 -19.42
N PHE A 120 2.65 2.69 -18.55
CA PHE A 120 1.50 3.52 -18.87
C PHE A 120 1.76 5.04 -18.84
N GLY A 121 3.02 5.47 -18.58
CA GLY A 121 3.43 6.87 -18.59
C GLY A 121 3.88 7.43 -17.24
N GLU A 122 4.24 8.71 -17.20
CA GLU A 122 4.69 9.35 -15.97
C GLU A 122 3.56 9.45 -14.96
N ARG A 123 3.76 8.81 -13.81
CA ARG A 123 2.90 8.92 -12.64
C ARG A 123 3.79 9.44 -11.52
N PRO A 124 3.82 10.76 -11.25
CA PRO A 124 4.56 11.28 -10.12
C PRO A 124 3.82 11.00 -8.80
N ILE A 125 4.54 11.13 -7.68
CA ILE A 125 3.97 11.09 -6.32
C ILE A 125 4.03 12.46 -5.65
N ASP A 126 4.29 13.51 -6.43
CA ASP A 126 4.39 14.92 -6.02
C ASP A 126 3.19 15.38 -5.17
N GLN A 127 1.97 14.99 -5.56
CA GLN A 127 0.76 15.34 -4.80
C GLN A 127 0.73 14.70 -3.41
N HIS A 128 1.27 13.48 -3.25
CA HIS A 128 1.41 12.84 -1.94
C HIS A 128 2.44 13.62 -1.10
N LEU A 129 3.58 13.95 -1.70
CA LEU A 129 4.64 14.72 -1.03
C LEU A 129 4.16 16.12 -0.62
N LYS A 130 3.33 16.76 -1.45
CA LYS A 130 2.68 18.03 -1.15
C LYS A 130 1.80 17.92 0.10
N GLY A 131 0.93 16.91 0.15
CA GLY A 131 0.07 16.65 1.32
C GLY A 131 0.88 16.36 2.59
N PHE A 132 1.88 15.48 2.50
CA PHE A 132 2.76 15.13 3.62
C PHE A 132 3.52 16.35 4.16
N LYS A 133 4.10 17.18 3.29
CA LYS A 133 4.76 18.43 3.70
C LYS A 133 3.81 19.38 4.40
N ALA A 134 2.59 19.54 3.88
CA ALA A 134 1.57 20.38 4.51
C ALA A 134 1.20 19.91 5.92
N MET A 135 1.23 18.58 6.17
CA MET A 135 1.01 17.99 7.50
C MET A 135 2.25 18.05 8.43
N GLY A 136 3.32 18.73 8.01
CA GLY A 136 4.53 18.94 8.82
C GLY A 136 5.60 17.87 8.65
N MET A 137 5.51 17.01 7.63
CA MET A 137 6.53 15.98 7.38
C MET A 137 7.75 16.58 6.68
N ARG A 138 8.94 16.34 7.24
CA ARG A 138 10.23 16.59 6.58
C ARG A 138 10.52 15.44 5.62
N ILE A 139 10.78 15.77 4.35
CA ILE A 139 11.03 14.80 3.29
C ILE A 139 12.42 15.06 2.70
N VAL A 140 13.28 14.04 2.73
CA VAL A 140 14.63 14.08 2.16
C VAL A 140 14.77 12.94 1.16
N ARG A 141 15.28 13.26 -0.03
CA ARG A 141 15.60 12.26 -1.04
C ARG A 141 16.98 11.66 -0.73
N SER A 142 17.05 10.34 -0.67
CA SER A 142 18.29 9.58 -0.48
C SER A 142 18.61 8.75 -1.73
N ARG A 143 19.75 8.06 -1.73
CA ARG A 143 20.10 7.10 -2.79
C ARG A 143 19.11 5.93 -2.84
N ASP A 144 18.62 5.51 -1.67
CA ASP A 144 17.78 4.31 -1.51
C ASP A 144 16.28 4.61 -1.61
N GLY A 145 15.88 5.89 -1.60
CA GLY A 145 14.49 6.29 -1.76
C GLY A 145 14.15 7.66 -1.16
N LEU A 146 13.04 7.73 -0.44
CA LEU A 146 12.58 8.90 0.31
C LEU A 146 12.65 8.60 1.80
N TYR A 147 13.35 9.46 2.53
CA TYR A 147 13.29 9.50 3.98
C TYR A 147 12.26 10.54 4.41
N LEU A 148 11.26 10.10 5.16
CA LEU A 148 10.21 10.93 5.71
C LEU A 148 10.26 10.91 7.23
N GLN A 149 10.06 12.05 7.86
CA GLN A 149 10.04 12.19 9.32
C GLN A 149 9.02 13.24 9.74
N ALA A 150 8.33 13.00 10.84
CA ALA A 150 7.46 13.97 11.50
C ALA A 150 7.65 13.89 13.01
N GLU A 151 7.93 15.02 13.65
CA GLU A 151 7.88 15.11 15.12
C GLU A 151 6.44 14.98 15.63
N LYS A 152 5.51 15.62 14.92
CA LYS A 152 4.06 15.49 15.13
C LYS A 152 3.35 15.72 13.81
N VAL A 153 2.50 14.79 13.41
CA VAL A 153 1.60 14.96 12.26
C VAL A 153 0.52 15.97 12.65
N LYS A 154 0.35 17.02 11.85
CA LYS A 154 -0.62 18.09 12.11
C LYS A 154 -1.71 18.08 11.05
N GLY A 155 -2.93 18.42 11.44
CA GLY A 155 -4.00 18.71 10.48
C GLY A 155 -3.62 19.91 9.60
N ALA A 156 -3.97 19.83 8.31
CA ALA A 156 -3.63 20.86 7.33
C ALA A 156 -4.73 20.99 6.27
N LYS A 157 -4.89 22.20 5.72
CA LYS A 157 -5.70 22.42 4.50
C LYS A 157 -4.83 22.10 3.29
N ILE A 158 -5.24 21.12 2.48
CA ILE A 158 -4.49 20.66 1.31
C ILE A 158 -5.35 20.86 0.07
N THR A 159 -4.82 21.59 -0.92
CA THR A 159 -5.40 21.69 -2.26
C THR A 159 -4.51 20.91 -3.21
N PHE A 160 -5.05 19.91 -3.90
CA PHE A 160 -4.32 19.15 -4.92
C PHE A 160 -4.39 19.86 -6.27
N ASP A 161 -3.28 19.83 -7.02
CA ASP A 161 -3.18 20.49 -8.33
C ASP A 161 -3.86 19.68 -9.44
N VAL A 162 -4.04 18.38 -9.20
CA VAL A 162 -4.72 17.44 -10.09
C VAL A 162 -5.59 16.48 -9.27
N ILE A 163 -6.60 15.89 -9.93
CA ILE A 163 -7.38 14.81 -9.32
C ILE A 163 -6.45 13.62 -9.06
N THR A 164 -6.40 13.15 -7.82
CA THR A 164 -5.54 12.05 -7.41
C THR A 164 -6.28 11.16 -6.43
N SER A 165 -6.43 9.88 -6.76
CA SER A 165 -7.00 8.90 -5.84
C SER A 165 -5.98 8.48 -4.77
N GLY A 166 -4.69 8.40 -5.12
CA GLY A 166 -3.68 7.90 -4.19
C GLY A 166 -3.35 8.89 -3.06
N ALA A 167 -3.35 10.19 -3.35
CA ALA A 167 -2.95 11.19 -2.35
C ALA A 167 -4.08 11.56 -1.37
N THR A 168 -5.32 11.11 -1.64
CA THR A 168 -6.52 11.36 -0.83
C THR A 168 -6.95 10.15 0.01
N VAL A 169 -6.14 9.08 0.02
CA VAL A 169 -6.43 7.81 0.71
C VAL A 169 -5.56 7.69 1.95
#